data_AF-A0A661MN94-F1
#
_entry.id   AF-A0A661MN94-F1
#
_cell.length_a   1.000
_cell.length_b   1.000
_cell.length_c   1.000
_cell.angle_alpha   90.00
_cell.angle_beta   90.00
_cell.angle_gamma   90.00
#
_symmetry.space_group_name_H-M   'P 1'
#
loop_
_entity.id
_entity.type
_entity.pdbx_description
1 polymer ?
#
loop_
_entity_poly.entity_id
_entity_poly.type
_entity_poly.pdbx_seq_one_letter_code
_entity_poly.pdbx_strand_id
1 'polypeptide(L)'
;MLELIKKSLLASLGAAVITKEKVNNATRHFVEQGKLSKEEADKLADTLVESGKKQWDEIQDKVTEIIKKGLENLDIVKKADFQNLIEKVENLEKRIALLEDQIKDEKDQ
;
A
#
# COMPACT_ATOMS: atom_id res chain seq x y z
N MET A 1 2.01 35.00 -5.58
CA MET A 1 3.41 34.86 -5.09
C MET A 1 3.61 33.54 -4.37
N LEU A 2 2.92 33.29 -3.25
CA LEU A 2 3.05 32.03 -2.47
C LEU A 2 2.85 30.75 -3.31
N GLU A 3 1.83 30.70 -4.16
CA GLU A 3 1.58 29.56 -5.06
C GLU A 3 2.73 29.26 -6.03
N LEU A 4 3.40 30.31 -6.55
CA LEU A 4 4.57 30.15 -7.42
C LEU A 4 5.77 29.62 -6.64
N ILE A 5 5.97 30.11 -5.41
CA ILE A 5 7.01 29.62 -4.50
C ILE A 5 6.76 28.15 -4.17
N LYS A 6 5.53 27.79 -3.81
CA LYS A 6 5.10 26.40 -3.56
C LYS A 6 5.40 25.50 -4.75
N LYS A 7 5.02 25.90 -5.96
CA LYS A 7 5.28 25.14 -7.19
C LYS A 7 6.78 25.03 -7.49
N SER A 8 7.55 26.10 -7.30
CA SER A 8 9.00 26.06 -7.48
C SER A 8 9.69 25.14 -6.46
N LEU A 9 9.20 25.11 -5.23
CA LEU A 9 9.72 24.25 -4.17
C LEU A 9 9.37 22.79 -4.42
N LEU A 10 8.14 22.50 -4.86
CA LEU A 10 7.75 21.15 -5.29
C LEU A 10 8.56 20.68 -6.50
N ALA A 11 8.86 21.58 -7.44
CA ALA A 11 9.69 21.27 -8.59
C ALA A 11 11.17 21.04 -8.22
N SER A 12 11.70 21.76 -7.22
CA SER A 12 13.09 21.62 -6.79
C SER A 12 13.32 20.42 -5.87
N LEU A 13 12.39 20.12 -4.97
CA LEU A 13 12.45 18.95 -4.09
C LEU A 13 12.06 17.66 -4.83
N GLY A 14 11.19 17.77 -5.83
CA GLY A 14 10.57 16.65 -6.51
C GLY A 14 9.51 15.95 -5.66
N ALA A 15 8.58 15.24 -6.30
CA ALA A 15 7.49 14.55 -5.62
C ALA A 15 7.95 13.39 -4.72
N ALA A 16 9.11 12.79 -5.03
CA ALA A 16 9.63 11.63 -4.30
C ALA A 16 10.40 11.99 -3.01
N VAL A 17 10.81 13.25 -2.82
CA VAL A 17 11.73 13.65 -1.74
C VAL A 17 11.19 14.85 -0.95
N ILE A 18 9.90 14.79 -0.59
CA ILE A 18 9.27 15.76 0.31
C ILE A 18 9.47 15.28 1.75
N THR A 19 10.40 15.90 2.47
CA THR A 19 10.61 15.66 3.91
C THR A 19 10.44 16.96 4.69
N LYS A 20 10.03 16.86 5.96
CA LYS A 20 9.85 18.04 6.84
C LYS A 20 11.13 18.88 6.92
N GLU A 21 12.29 18.23 6.97
CA GLU A 21 13.59 18.91 6.98
C GLU A 21 13.86 19.68 5.68
N LYS A 22 13.66 19.05 4.52
CA LYS A 22 13.89 19.70 3.22
C LYS A 22 12.93 20.86 2.97
N VAL A 23 11.67 20.69 3.36
CA VAL A 23 10.65 21.73 3.27
C VAL A 23 11.06 22.92 4.15
N ASN A 24 11.39 22.69 5.42
CA ASN A 24 11.82 23.74 6.35
C ASN A 24 13.06 24.49 5.86
N ASN A 25 14.05 23.79 5.30
CA ASN A 25 15.25 24.42 4.77
C ASN A 25 14.93 25.30 3.55
N ALA A 26 14.07 24.82 2.66
CA ALA A 26 13.66 25.56 1.48
C ALA A 26 12.80 26.79 1.81
N THR A 27 11.84 26.69 2.74
CA THR A 27 11.07 27.86 3.19
C THR A 27 11.94 28.88 3.91
N ARG A 28 12.91 28.44 4.73
CA ARG A 28 13.86 29.34 5.38
C ARG A 28 14.69 30.15 4.38
N HIS A 29 15.13 29.52 3.30
CA HIS A 29 15.87 30.22 2.24
C HIS A 29 15.04 31.36 1.60
N PHE A 30 13.73 31.16 1.44
CA PHE A 30 12.85 32.21 0.93
C PHE A 30 12.60 33.34 1.93
N VAL A 31 12.62 33.06 3.25
CA VAL A 31 12.59 34.09 4.29
C VAL A 31 13.85 34.94 4.25
N GLU A 32 15.03 34.30 4.13
CA GLU A 32 16.32 35.00 4.01
C GLU A 32 16.40 35.88 2.77
N GLN A 33 15.78 35.47 1.67
CA GLN A 33 15.63 36.27 0.45
C GLN A 33 14.58 37.39 0.54
N GLY A 34 13.89 37.53 1.69
CA GLY A 34 12.81 38.51 1.88
C GLY A 34 11.57 38.22 1.04
N LYS A 35 11.44 37.00 0.49
CA LYS A 35 10.30 36.58 -0.35
C LYS A 35 9.13 36.02 0.45
N LEU A 36 9.37 35.68 1.72
CA LEU A 36 8.41 35.09 2.65
C LEU A 36 8.59 35.73 4.03
N SER A 37 7.49 36.03 4.71
CA SER A 37 7.54 36.27 6.15
C SER A 37 7.76 34.95 6.90
N LYS A 38 8.16 35.01 8.18
CA LYS A 38 8.28 33.81 9.03
C LYS A 38 6.95 33.05 9.13
N GLU A 39 5.85 33.76 9.31
CA GLU A 39 4.52 33.16 9.45
C GLU A 39 4.03 32.52 8.15
N GLU A 40 4.35 33.12 7.00
CA GLU A 40 4.03 32.54 5.70
C GLU A 40 4.87 31.29 5.41
N ALA A 41 6.13 31.28 5.84
CA ALA A 41 7.03 30.15 5.71
C ALA A 41 6.57 28.94 6.54
N ASP A 42 6.15 29.16 7.79
CA ASP A 42 5.62 28.11 8.66
C ASP A 42 4.33 27.51 8.08
N LYS A 43 3.38 28.36 7.66
CA LYS A 43 2.14 27.90 7.00
C LYS A 43 2.41 27.10 5.74
N LEU A 44 3.35 27.54 4.91
CA LEU A 44 3.70 26.85 3.68
C LEU A 44 4.34 25.49 3.98
N ALA A 45 5.20 25.42 5.00
CA ALA A 45 5.84 24.18 5.41
C ALA A 45 4.82 23.14 5.88
N ASP A 46 3.89 23.53 6.75
CA ASP A 46 2.85 22.65 7.26
C ASP A 46 1.94 22.16 6.13
N THR A 47 1.49 23.06 5.25
CA THR A 47 0.65 22.72 4.09
C THR A 47 1.34 21.70 3.19
N LEU A 48 2.63 21.87 2.93
CA LEU A 48 3.41 20.96 2.08
C LEU A 48 3.57 19.58 2.71
N VAL A 49 3.92 19.52 4.00
CA VAL A 49 4.06 18.26 4.74
C VAL A 49 2.73 17.51 4.81
N GLU A 50 1.63 18.22 5.11
CA GLU A 50 0.30 17.63 5.20
C GLU A 50 -0.20 17.14 3.83
N SER A 51 -0.04 17.95 2.79
CA SER A 51 -0.39 17.54 1.43
C SER A 51 0.44 16.34 0.93
N GLY A 52 1.71 16.26 1.31
CA GLY A 52 2.57 15.13 1.00
C GLY A 52 2.11 13.84 1.68
N LYS A 53 1.77 13.91 2.98
CA LYS A 53 1.21 12.75 3.71
C LYS A 53 -0.07 12.24 3.07
N LYS A 54 -1.01 13.13 2.77
CA LYS A 54 -2.28 12.76 2.13
C LYS A 54 -2.06 12.10 0.76
N GLN A 55 -1.14 12.64 -0.05
CA GLN A 55 -0.80 12.03 -1.34
C GLN A 55 -0.14 10.66 -1.18
N TRP A 56 0.68 10.47 -0.14
CA TRP A 56 1.28 9.16 0.18
C TRP A 56 0.22 8.12 0.51
N ASP A 57 -0.78 8.47 1.31
CA ASP A 57 -1.89 7.56 1.67
C ASP A 57 -2.68 7.17 0.41
N GLU A 58 -3.04 8.14 -0.45
CA GLU A 58 -3.74 7.88 -1.72
C GLU A 58 -2.92 6.99 -2.67
N ILE A 59 -1.59 7.15 -2.69
CA ILE A 59 -0.69 6.30 -3.48
C ILE A 59 -0.65 4.88 -2.90
N GLN A 60 -0.56 4.73 -1.59
CA GLN A 60 -0.53 3.43 -0.93
C GLN A 60 -1.79 2.61 -1.24
N ASP A 61 -2.96 3.24 -1.24
CA ASP A 61 -4.21 2.61 -1.60
C ASP A 61 -4.22 2.17 -3.07
N LYS A 62 -3.81 3.05 -3.99
CA LYS A 62 -3.72 2.73 -5.42
C LYS A 62 -2.74 1.60 -5.70
N VAL A 63 -1.58 1.59 -5.06
CA VAL A 63 -0.57 0.53 -5.21
C VAL A 63 -1.15 -0.80 -4.71
N THR A 64 -1.84 -0.80 -3.58
CA THR A 64 -2.52 -1.99 -3.06
C THR A 64 -3.58 -2.50 -4.03
N GLU A 65 -4.36 -1.62 -4.63
CA GLU A 65 -5.37 -1.97 -5.64
C GLU A 65 -4.73 -2.55 -6.91
N ILE A 66 -3.64 -1.95 -7.40
CA ILE A 66 -2.90 -2.42 -8.58
C ILE A 66 -2.33 -3.81 -8.31
N ILE A 67 -1.73 -4.04 -7.13
CA ILE A 67 -1.22 -5.36 -6.75
C ILE A 67 -2.35 -6.37 -6.68
N LYS A 68 -3.49 -6.03 -6.06
CA LYS A 68 -4.67 -6.91 -6.00
C LYS A 68 -5.17 -7.26 -7.41
N LYS A 69 -5.34 -6.29 -8.30
CA LYS A 69 -5.75 -6.51 -9.70
C LYS A 69 -4.72 -7.34 -10.47
N GLY A 70 -3.43 -7.11 -10.25
CA GLY A 70 -2.36 -7.92 -10.83
C GLY A 70 -2.42 -9.37 -10.36
N LEU A 71 -2.67 -9.59 -9.07
CA LEU A 71 -2.86 -10.92 -8.48
C LEU A 71 -4.18 -11.58 -8.87
N GLU A 72 -5.20 -10.84 -9.30
CA GLU A 72 -6.44 -11.38 -9.87
C GLU A 72 -6.27 -11.77 -11.34
N ASN A 73 -5.44 -11.04 -12.10
CA ASN A 73 -5.14 -11.33 -13.50
C ASN A 73 -4.11 -12.45 -13.67
N LEU A 74 -3.24 -12.64 -12.69
CA LEU A 74 -2.44 -13.84 -12.55
C LEU A 74 -3.32 -14.87 -11.87
N ASP A 75 -3.43 -16.08 -12.41
CA ASP A 75 -4.29 -17.15 -11.88
C ASP A 75 -3.70 -17.74 -10.57
N ILE A 76 -3.41 -16.87 -9.60
CA ILE A 76 -2.71 -17.17 -8.35
C ILE A 76 -3.76 -17.39 -7.26
N VAL A 77 -3.87 -18.64 -6.85
CA VAL A 77 -4.76 -19.05 -5.76
C VAL A 77 -4.28 -18.45 -4.44
N LYS A 78 -5.19 -17.83 -3.68
CA LYS A 78 -4.86 -17.34 -2.33
C LYS A 78 -4.48 -18.51 -1.43
N LYS A 79 -3.51 -18.32 -0.54
CA LYS A 79 -3.07 -19.37 0.39
C LYS A 79 -4.22 -19.99 1.19
N ALA A 80 -5.20 -19.18 1.60
CA ALA A 80 -6.39 -19.64 2.31
C ALA A 80 -7.27 -20.58 1.46
N ASP A 81 -7.47 -20.25 0.18
CA ASP A 81 -8.25 -21.08 -0.74
C ASP A 81 -7.53 -22.41 -1.02
N PHE A 82 -6.19 -22.39 -1.10
CA PHE A 82 -5.38 -23.60 -1.21
C PHE A 82 -5.45 -24.48 0.04
N GLN A 83 -5.39 -23.89 1.25
CA GLN A 83 -5.56 -24.64 2.50
C GLN A 83 -6.95 -25.25 2.63
N ASN A 84 -8.00 -24.52 2.27
CA ASN A 84 -9.37 -25.05 2.21
C ASN A 84 -9.49 -26.24 1.24
N LEU A 85 -8.74 -26.22 0.13
CA LEU A 85 -8.71 -27.35 -0.80
C LEU A 85 -8.01 -28.57 -0.18
N ILE A 86 -6.88 -28.37 0.51
CA ILE A 86 -6.16 -29.45 1.22
C ILE A 86 -7.08 -30.11 2.25
N GLU A 87 -7.75 -29.34 3.09
CA GLU A 87 -8.67 -29.89 4.11
C GLU A 87 -9.81 -30.69 3.49
N LYS A 88 -10.36 -30.22 2.37
CA LYS A 88 -11.39 -30.95 1.63
C LYS A 88 -10.86 -32.26 1.06
N VAL A 89 -9.65 -32.26 0.51
CA VAL A 89 -8.99 -33.46 -0.02
C VAL A 89 -8.76 -34.47 1.10
N GLU A 90 -8.18 -34.07 2.23
CA GLU A 90 -7.95 -34.95 3.38
C GLU A 90 -9.27 -35.57 3.91
N ASN A 91 -10.35 -34.79 3.94
CA ASN A 91 -11.65 -35.30 4.36
C ASN A 91 -12.22 -36.33 3.38
N LEU A 92 -12.05 -36.10 2.08
CA LEU A 92 -12.46 -37.06 1.05
C LEU A 92 -11.63 -38.34 1.14
N GLU A 93 -10.31 -38.24 1.32
CA GLU A 93 -9.43 -39.39 1.50
C GLU A 93 -9.84 -40.24 2.71
N LYS A 94 -10.15 -39.61 3.86
CA LYS A 94 -10.66 -40.32 5.04
C LYS A 94 -11.98 -41.03 4.76
N ARG A 95 -12.90 -40.39 4.06
CA ARG A 95 -14.20 -40.99 3.72
C ARG A 95 -14.06 -42.16 2.75
N ILE A 96 -13.16 -42.05 1.77
CA ILE A 96 -12.86 -43.15 0.84
C ILE A 96 -12.26 -44.33 1.61
N ALA A 97 -11.28 -44.09 2.48
CA ALA A 97 -10.68 -45.15 3.29
C ALA A 97 -11.72 -45.90 4.15
N LEU A 98 -12.65 -45.17 4.79
CA LEU A 98 -13.74 -45.79 5.56
C LEU A 98 -14.68 -46.64 4.70
N LEU A 99 -14.99 -46.18 3.48
CA LEU A 99 -15.83 -46.93 2.55
C LEU A 99 -15.11 -48.16 2.00
N GLU A 100 -13.81 -48.06 1.72
CA GLU A 100 -12.97 -49.18 1.27
C GLU A 100 -12.85 -50.27 2.34
N ASP A 101 -12.70 -49.88 3.62
CA ASP A 101 -12.72 -50.83 4.75
C ASP A 101 -14.08 -51.52 4.89
N GLN A 102 -15.19 -50.78 4.77
CA GLN A 102 -16.54 -51.36 4.79
C GLN A 102 -16.80 -52.36 3.66
N ILE A 103 -16.27 -52.10 2.46
CA ILE A 103 -16.40 -53.01 1.30
C ILE A 103 -15.54 -54.27 1.47
N LYS A 104 -14.42 -54.19 2.20
CA LYS A 104 -13.60 -55.37 2.53
C LYS A 104 -14.30 -56.27 3.53
N ASP A 105 -14.86 -55.68 4.59
CA ASP A 105 -15.57 -56.43 5.64
C ASP A 105 -16.82 -57.17 5.11
N GLU A 106 -17.50 -56.62 4.09
CA GLU A 106 -18.62 -57.30 3.41
C GLU A 106 -18.20 -58.44 2.44
N LYS A 107 -16.95 -58.47 1.98
CA LYS A 107 -16.45 -59.52 1.08
C LYS A 107 -15.81 -60.71 1.79
N ASP A 108 -15.38 -60.50 3.04
CA ASP A 108 -14.79 -61.53 3.89
C ASP A 108 -15.83 -62.26 4.78
N GLN A 109 -17.12 -61.88 4.69
CA GLN A 109 -18.29 -62.59 5.24
C GLN A 109 -18.97 -63.49 4.20
#